data_AF-A0A357Y557-F1
#
_entry.id   AF-A0A357Y557-F1
#
_cell.length_a   1.000
_cell.length_b   1.000
_cell.length_c   1.000
_cell.angle_alpha   90.00
_cell.angle_beta   90.00
_cell.angle_gamma   90.00
#
_symmetry.space_group_name_H-M   'P 1'
#
loop_
_entity.id
_entity.type
_entity.pdbx_description
1 polymer ?
#
loop_
_entity_poly.entity_id
_entity_poly.type
_entity_poly.pdbx_seq_one_letter_code
_entity_poly.pdbx_strand_id
1 'polypeptide(L)'
;MIYSFDTELAAEIGLNEAILLQNIAYWVKKNEANDVNFHDGCYWTYNSAAAFSKLYPFWTPRVIKYALAKLQQGEYIKAAQYNKDKMNHTNWYTLTEKGWLLISKHGQQKQEQQQEPVQNESIDGTKLSNRRYKNDFPSIYTNIKHTDNKQGVRARGPTL
;
A
#
# COMPACT_ATOMS: atom_id res chain seq x y z
N MET A 1 -11.11 13.16 8.03
CA MET A 1 -10.35 12.16 7.26
C MET A 1 -10.45 10.85 8.02
N ILE A 2 -10.84 9.76 7.36
CA ILE A 2 -11.00 8.46 8.01
C ILE A 2 -9.84 7.58 7.54
N TYR A 3 -9.17 6.93 8.50
CA TYR A 3 -8.13 5.95 8.23
C TYR A 3 -8.67 4.56 8.58
N SER A 4 -8.54 3.63 7.65
CA SER A 4 -8.88 2.23 7.84
C SER A 4 -7.64 1.37 7.58
N PHE A 5 -7.51 0.29 8.31
CA PHE A 5 -6.42 -0.68 8.15
C PHE A 5 -6.95 -2.09 8.38
N ASP A 6 -6.15 -3.08 7.98
CA ASP A 6 -6.45 -4.49 8.22
C ASP A 6 -5.99 -4.89 9.62
N THR A 7 -6.93 -5.30 10.46
CA THR A 7 -6.68 -5.64 11.88
C THR A 7 -5.88 -6.91 12.05
N GLU A 8 -6.04 -7.90 11.16
CA GLU A 8 -5.34 -9.17 11.25
C GLU A 8 -3.89 -9.01 10.77
N LEU A 9 -3.69 -8.26 9.70
CA LEU A 9 -2.34 -7.87 9.27
C LEU A 9 -1.63 -7.04 10.36
N ALA A 10 -2.34 -6.09 10.98
CA ALA A 10 -1.80 -5.29 12.07
C ALA A 10 -1.44 -6.14 13.30
N ALA A 11 -2.21 -7.18 13.60
CA ALA A 11 -1.89 -8.12 14.67
C ALA A 11 -0.65 -8.98 14.33
N GLU A 12 -0.46 -9.35 13.07
CA GLU A 12 0.64 -10.21 12.63
C GLU A 12 1.99 -9.47 12.58
N ILE A 13 2.04 -8.23 12.06
CA ILE A 13 3.31 -7.51 11.82
C ILE A 13 3.45 -6.17 12.55
N GLY A 14 2.40 -5.72 13.25
CA GLY A 14 2.33 -4.42 13.90
C GLY A 14 1.50 -3.41 13.11
N LEU A 15 0.82 -2.51 13.84
CA LEU A 15 -0.10 -1.53 13.27
C LEU A 15 0.56 -0.58 12.25
N ASN A 16 1.72 -0.03 12.61
CA ASN A 16 2.39 0.97 11.77
C ASN A 16 2.95 0.32 10.50
N GLU A 17 3.52 -0.87 10.68
CA GLU A 17 4.08 -1.72 9.64
C GLU A 17 2.99 -2.16 8.65
N ALA A 18 1.84 -2.63 9.14
CA ALA A 18 0.71 -3.04 8.30
C ALA A 18 0.20 -1.89 7.41
N ILE A 19 -0.02 -0.72 7.99
CA ILE A 19 -0.50 0.46 7.25
C ILE A 19 0.53 0.88 6.18
N LEU A 20 1.82 0.94 6.52
CA LEU A 20 2.85 1.33 5.56
C LEU A 20 3.05 0.28 4.47
N LEU A 21 2.99 -1.01 4.80
CA LEU A 21 3.09 -2.10 3.83
C LEU A 21 1.94 -2.02 2.81
N GLN A 22 0.71 -1.86 3.28
CA GLN A 22 -0.47 -1.68 2.42
C GLN A 22 -0.36 -0.41 1.55
N ASN A 23 0.15 0.68 2.12
CA ASN A 23 0.37 1.92 1.38
C ASN A 23 1.38 1.74 0.24
N ILE A 24 2.54 1.14 0.53
CA ILE A 24 3.59 0.89 -0.47
C ILE A 24 3.03 -0.02 -1.57
N ALA A 25 2.32 -1.09 -1.20
CA ALA A 25 1.72 -2.03 -2.15
C ALA A 25 0.73 -1.36 -3.11
N TYR A 26 -0.13 -0.49 -2.58
CA TYR A 26 -1.05 0.30 -3.41
C TYR A 26 -0.30 1.13 -4.44
N TRP A 27 0.73 1.85 -4.01
CA TRP A 27 1.48 2.72 -4.92
C TRP A 27 2.35 1.96 -5.91
N VAL A 28 2.90 0.80 -5.55
CA VAL A 28 3.61 -0.07 -6.50
C VAL A 28 2.65 -0.56 -7.58
N LYS A 29 1.48 -1.10 -7.22
CA LYS A 29 0.46 -1.52 -8.21
C LYS A 29 -0.02 -0.37 -9.08
N LYS A 30 -0.17 0.82 -8.50
CA LYS A 30 -0.56 2.01 -9.25
C LYS A 30 0.53 2.43 -10.24
N ASN A 31 1.80 2.34 -9.87
CA ASN A 31 2.91 2.67 -10.76
C ASN A 31 3.09 1.63 -11.85
N GLU A 32 2.89 0.35 -11.53
CA GLU A 32 2.80 -0.76 -12.49
C GLU A 32 1.69 -0.52 -13.53
N ALA A 33 0.47 -0.23 -13.08
CA ALA A 33 -0.65 0.03 -13.98
C ALA A 33 -0.49 1.27 -14.88
N ASN A 34 0.47 2.16 -14.55
CA ASN A 34 0.77 3.36 -15.32
C ASN A 34 2.13 3.28 -16.05
N ASP A 35 2.83 2.14 -15.99
CA ASP A 35 4.15 1.94 -16.58
C ASP A 35 5.21 3.00 -16.19
N VAL A 36 5.21 3.40 -14.92
CA VAL A 36 6.16 4.38 -14.36
C VAL A 36 6.98 3.79 -13.22
N ASN A 37 8.17 4.37 -12.95
CA ASN A 37 9.00 3.99 -11.80
C ASN A 37 9.47 2.51 -11.83
N PHE A 38 9.73 1.98 -13.02
CA PHE A 38 10.29 0.65 -13.21
C PHE A 38 11.82 0.66 -13.11
N HIS A 39 12.36 -0.09 -12.15
CA HIS A 39 13.80 -0.20 -11.88
C HIS A 39 14.14 -1.61 -11.45
N ASP A 40 15.29 -2.15 -11.89
CA ASP A 40 15.80 -3.47 -11.49
C ASP A 40 14.76 -4.60 -11.60
N GLY A 41 13.99 -4.60 -12.70
CA GLY A 41 13.04 -5.66 -13.01
C GLY A 41 11.70 -5.58 -12.25
N CYS A 42 11.43 -4.51 -11.50
CA CYS A 42 10.14 -4.33 -10.83
C CYS A 42 9.73 -2.86 -10.70
N TYR A 43 8.47 -2.65 -10.35
CA TYR A 43 7.92 -1.31 -10.08
C TYR A 43 8.18 -0.88 -8.64
N TRP A 44 8.40 0.42 -8.45
CA TRP A 44 8.74 1.02 -7.16
C TRP A 44 7.87 2.23 -6.86
N THR A 45 7.75 2.56 -5.58
CA THR A 45 7.27 3.86 -5.12
C THR A 45 8.36 4.56 -4.32
N TYR A 46 8.29 5.87 -4.19
CA TYR A 46 9.27 6.65 -3.43
C TYR A 46 8.57 7.56 -2.44
N ASN A 47 9.11 7.66 -1.23
CA ASN A 47 8.62 8.61 -0.25
C ASN A 47 9.66 8.90 0.82
N SER A 48 9.69 10.13 1.33
CA SER A 48 10.48 10.46 2.51
C SER A 48 9.68 10.22 3.79
N ALA A 49 10.37 9.98 4.90
CA ALA A 49 9.69 9.87 6.20
C ALA A 49 8.91 11.16 6.55
N ALA A 50 9.40 12.33 6.15
CA ALA A 50 8.70 13.59 6.34
C ALA A 50 7.41 13.68 5.49
N ALA A 51 7.43 13.18 4.27
CA ALA A 51 6.25 13.14 3.40
C ALA A 51 5.21 12.12 3.89
N PHE A 52 5.65 10.95 4.39
CA PHE A 52 4.76 10.03 5.10
C PHE A 52 4.12 10.69 6.33
N SER A 53 4.86 11.47 7.13
CA SER A 53 4.29 12.21 8.28
C SER A 53 3.25 13.25 7.87
N LYS A 54 3.30 13.78 6.65
CA LYS A 54 2.24 14.68 6.13
C LYS A 54 0.97 13.89 5.80
N LEU A 55 1.11 12.65 5.31
CA LEU A 55 -0.02 11.75 5.02
C LEU A 55 -0.64 11.16 6.30
N TYR A 56 0.20 10.90 7.30
CA TYR A 56 -0.19 10.34 8.59
C TYR A 56 0.23 11.31 9.70
N PRO A 57 -0.53 12.39 9.95
CA PRO A 57 -0.14 13.50 10.83
C PRO A 57 -0.08 13.12 12.32
N PHE A 58 -0.41 11.86 12.65
CA PHE A 58 -0.25 11.26 13.98
C PHE A 58 1.07 10.50 14.15
N TRP A 59 1.89 10.36 13.10
CA TRP A 59 3.23 9.76 13.19
C TRP A 59 4.34 10.78 12.98
N THR A 60 5.32 10.73 13.87
CA THR A 60 6.58 11.43 13.66
C THR A 60 7.42 10.72 12.58
N PRO A 61 8.36 11.42 11.92
CA PRO A 61 9.27 10.79 10.97
C PRO A 61 10.07 9.63 11.58
N ARG A 62 10.31 9.65 12.90
CA ARG A 62 10.98 8.58 13.64
C ARG A 62 10.16 7.30 13.67
N VAL A 63 8.85 7.40 13.92
CA VAL A 63 7.94 6.25 13.93
C VAL A 63 7.89 5.60 12.56
N ILE A 64 7.80 6.41 11.49
CA ILE A 64 7.80 5.90 10.11
C ILE A 64 9.11 5.20 9.76
N LYS A 65 10.26 5.81 10.08
CA LYS A 65 11.58 5.18 9.85
C LYS A 65 11.69 3.83 10.57
N TYR A 66 11.21 3.77 11.82
CA TYR A 66 11.23 2.53 12.60
C TYR A 66 10.37 1.43 11.98
N ALA A 67 9.13 1.76 11.59
CA ALA A 67 8.22 0.80 10.97
C ALA A 67 8.75 0.32 9.59
N LEU A 68 9.32 1.22 8.77
CA LEU A 68 9.96 0.83 7.51
C LEU A 68 11.16 -0.09 7.74
N ALA A 69 12.00 0.20 8.74
CA ALA A 69 13.13 -0.65 9.08
C ALA A 69 12.67 -2.04 9.53
N LYS A 70 11.58 -2.15 10.30
CA LYS A 70 10.97 -3.43 10.67
C LYS A 70 10.44 -4.21 9.47
N LEU A 71 9.78 -3.53 8.53
CA LEU A 71 9.32 -4.16 7.30
C LEU A 71 10.47 -4.70 6.44
N GLN A 72 11.59 -3.96 6.38
CA GLN A 72 12.80 -4.42 5.69
C GLN A 72 13.45 -5.61 6.40
N GLN A 73 13.59 -5.54 7.74
CA GLN A 73 14.15 -6.64 8.54
C GLN A 73 13.29 -7.90 8.45
N GLY A 74 11.97 -7.75 8.38
CA GLY A 74 11.03 -8.85 8.16
C GLY A 74 10.97 -9.34 6.71
N GLU A 75 11.78 -8.77 5.82
CA GLU A 75 11.84 -9.08 4.39
C GLU A 75 10.50 -8.92 3.66
N TYR A 76 9.63 -8.02 4.13
CA TYR A 76 8.35 -7.70 3.47
C TYR A 76 8.51 -6.66 2.36
N ILE A 77 9.50 -5.78 2.52
CA ILE A 77 9.83 -4.75 1.52
C ILE A 77 11.33 -4.74 1.25
N LYS A 78 11.71 -4.29 0.05
CA LYS A 78 13.07 -3.87 -0.27
C LYS A 78 13.12 -2.35 -0.42
N ALA A 79 14.27 -1.76 -0.11
CA ALA A 79 14.52 -0.34 -0.34
C ALA A 79 15.77 -0.14 -1.20
N ALA A 80 15.77 0.93 -1.97
CA ALA A 80 16.87 1.30 -2.85
C ALA A 80 17.00 2.82 -2.94
N GLN A 81 18.10 3.27 -3.57
CA GLN A 81 18.35 4.66 -3.85
C GLN A 81 18.50 4.88 -5.37
N TYR A 82 17.46 5.45 -5.98
CA TYR A 82 17.44 5.78 -7.42
C TYR A 82 17.54 7.30 -7.68
N ASN A 83 17.75 8.11 -6.64
CA ASN A 83 17.90 9.55 -6.80
C ASN A 83 19.23 9.90 -7.48
N LYS A 84 19.17 10.79 -8.47
CA LYS A 84 20.38 11.34 -9.11
C LYS A 84 21.14 12.30 -8.18
N ASP A 85 20.40 13.06 -7.38
CA ASP A 85 20.96 13.98 -6.40
C ASP A 85 21.21 13.27 -5.05
N LYS A 86 22.46 13.34 -4.57
CA LYS A 86 22.89 12.74 -3.30
C LYS A 86 22.30 13.43 -2.07
N MET A 87 21.88 14.69 -2.19
CA MET A 87 21.21 15.42 -1.11
C MET A 87 19.74 15.02 -0.97
N ASN A 88 19.19 14.32 -1.96
CA ASN A 88 17.83 13.84 -1.90
C ASN A 88 17.75 12.55 -1.04
N HIS A 89 17.28 12.71 0.18
CA HIS A 89 17.07 11.62 1.14
C HIS A 89 15.74 10.85 0.93
N THR A 90 15.12 10.96 -0.26
CA THR A 90 13.95 10.15 -0.61
C THR A 90 14.39 8.71 -0.83
N ASN A 91 13.77 7.77 -0.14
CA ASN A 91 14.02 6.36 -0.36
C ASN A 91 12.97 5.79 -1.30
N TRP A 92 13.37 4.77 -2.05
CA TRP A 92 12.50 4.00 -2.91
C TRP A 92 12.16 2.67 -2.23
N TYR A 93 10.92 2.23 -2.36
CA TYR A 93 10.40 1.02 -1.75
C TYR A 93 9.61 0.20 -2.76
N THR A 94 9.69 -1.11 -2.63
CA THR A 94 8.76 -2.05 -3.25
C THR A 94 8.61 -3.29 -2.39
N LEU A 95 7.60 -4.11 -2.67
CA LEU A 95 7.34 -5.34 -1.94
C LEU A 95 8.24 -6.46 -2.44
N THR A 96 8.66 -7.31 -1.52
CA THR A 96 9.24 -8.62 -1.85
C THR A 96 8.12 -9.61 -2.18
N GLU A 97 8.48 -10.80 -2.62
CA GLU A 97 7.54 -11.91 -2.77
C GLU A 97 6.79 -12.21 -1.45
N LYS A 98 7.52 -12.24 -0.33
CA LYS A 98 6.93 -12.43 1.01
C LYS A 98 5.94 -11.33 1.37
N GLY A 99 6.26 -10.07 1.06
CA GLY A 99 5.33 -8.95 1.27
C GLY A 99 4.05 -9.09 0.44
N TRP A 100 4.17 -9.47 -0.83
CA TRP A 100 3.03 -9.69 -1.71
C TRP A 100 2.16 -10.87 -1.26
N LEU A 101 2.78 -11.97 -0.84
CA LEU A 101 2.08 -13.13 -0.30
C LEU A 101 1.30 -12.76 0.96
N LEU A 102 1.93 -12.01 1.88
CA LEU A 102 1.28 -11.56 3.11
C LEU A 102 0.07 -10.69 2.82
N ILE A 103 0.18 -9.70 1.93
CA ILE A 103 -0.97 -8.88 1.52
C ILE A 103 -2.07 -9.73 0.87
N SER A 104 -1.70 -10.69 0.03
CA SER A 104 -2.67 -11.52 -0.68
C SER A 104 -3.43 -12.44 0.27
N LYS A 105 -2.74 -13.01 1.27
CA LYS A 105 -3.32 -13.82 2.36
C LYS A 105 -4.43 -13.05 3.08
N HIS A 106 -4.15 -11.82 3.51
CA HIS A 106 -5.10 -10.98 4.24
C HIS A 106 -6.20 -10.38 3.33
N GLY A 107 -5.96 -10.28 2.01
CA GLY A 107 -6.96 -9.85 1.03
C GLY A 107 -8.05 -10.89 0.70
N GLN A 108 -7.81 -12.17 0.95
CA GLN A 108 -8.71 -13.28 0.55
C GLN A 108 -9.66 -13.76 1.66
N GLN A 109 -9.43 -13.42 2.94
CA GLN A 109 -10.21 -13.96 4.07
C GLN A 109 -11.62 -13.37 4.23
N LYS A 110 -12.12 -12.57 3.29
CA LYS A 110 -13.48 -11.99 3.32
C LYS A 110 -14.58 -12.83 2.65
N GLN A 111 -14.30 -14.06 2.21
CA GLN A 111 -15.31 -14.92 1.57
C GLN A 111 -15.33 -16.35 2.11
N GLU A 112 -15.23 -16.58 3.42
CA GLU A 112 -15.47 -17.92 3.97
C GLU A 112 -15.87 -17.85 5.44
N GLN A 113 -17.04 -17.27 5.73
CA GLN A 113 -17.85 -17.56 6.93
C GLN A 113 -19.20 -16.85 6.85
N GLN A 114 -20.16 -17.48 6.17
CA GLN A 114 -21.60 -17.48 6.47
C GLN A 114 -22.32 -18.47 5.53
N GLN A 115 -22.18 -19.75 5.80
CA GLN A 115 -23.23 -20.74 5.53
C GLN A 115 -23.31 -21.66 6.76
N GLU A 116 -24.25 -21.32 7.65
CA GLU A 116 -24.85 -22.24 8.61
C GLU A 116 -26.36 -22.23 8.30
N PRO A 117 -27.02 -23.39 8.14
CA PRO A 117 -28.43 -23.45 7.78
C PRO A 117 -29.29 -23.19 9.02
N VAL A 118 -29.86 -22.00 9.16
CA VAL A 118 -30.85 -21.72 10.21
C VAL A 118 -32.26 -21.78 9.61
N GLN A 119 -33.04 -22.72 10.11
CA GLN A 119 -34.43 -22.99 9.76
C GLN A 119 -35.33 -21.77 10.01
N ASN A 120 -36.29 -21.56 9.11
CA ASN A 120 -37.24 -20.45 9.13
C ASN A 120 -38.13 -20.46 10.37
N GLU A 121 -38.15 -19.37 11.13
CA GLU A 121 -39.39 -18.86 11.75
C GLU A 121 -39.48 -17.35 11.59
N SER A 122 -40.63 -16.92 11.10
CA SER A 122 -40.99 -15.58 10.69
C SER A 122 -41.37 -14.70 11.87
N ILE A 123 -40.70 -13.55 12.07
CA ILE A 123 -41.27 -12.42 12.81
C ILE A 123 -40.92 -11.07 12.16
N ASP A 124 -42.01 -10.38 11.92
CA ASP A 124 -42.32 -8.99 11.56
C ASP A 124 -41.27 -7.87 11.73
N GLY A 125 -41.27 -6.99 10.72
CA GLY A 125 -41.10 -5.55 10.84
C GLY A 125 -39.85 -4.98 11.52
N THR A 126 -38.79 -4.70 10.74
CA THR A 126 -38.18 -3.36 10.57
C THR A 126 -37.17 -3.42 9.42
N LYS A 127 -37.48 -2.76 8.29
CA LYS A 127 -36.56 -2.63 7.15
C LYS A 127 -35.43 -1.66 7.51
N LEU A 128 -34.33 -2.17 8.07
CA LEU A 128 -33.06 -1.46 8.04
C LEU A 128 -32.47 -1.62 6.64
N SER A 129 -32.54 -0.53 5.86
CA SER A 129 -31.96 -0.48 4.53
C SER A 129 -30.46 -0.76 4.61
N ASN A 130 -30.02 -1.91 4.10
CA ASN A 130 -28.62 -2.19 3.81
C ASN A 130 -28.15 -1.17 2.76
N ARG A 131 -27.62 -0.02 3.20
CA ARG A 131 -26.82 0.84 2.34
C ARG A 131 -25.57 0.06 1.98
N ARG A 132 -25.57 -0.41 0.73
CA ARG A 132 -24.39 -0.79 -0.05
C ARG A 132 -23.30 0.25 0.17
N TYR A 133 -22.38 -0.02 1.09
CA TYR A 133 -21.08 0.63 1.05
C TYR A 133 -20.35 0.02 -0.12
N LYS A 134 -20.37 0.74 -1.26
CA LYS A 134 -19.36 0.54 -2.29
C LYS A 134 -18.01 0.70 -1.57
N ASN A 135 -17.11 -0.27 -1.79
CA ASN A 135 -15.75 -0.23 -1.28
C ASN A 135 -14.97 0.89 -2.00
N ASP A 136 -15.31 2.13 -1.70
CA ASP A 136 -14.53 3.31 -2.04
C ASP A 136 -13.47 3.44 -0.94
N PHE A 137 -12.34 2.74 -1.13
CA PHE A 137 -11.18 2.83 -0.24
C PHE A 137 -10.70 4.30 -0.10
N PRO A 138 -10.13 4.68 1.05
CA PRO A 138 -10.06 6.08 1.48
C PRO A 138 -9.34 7.01 0.49
N SER A 139 -9.96 8.16 0.22
CA SER A 139 -9.47 9.26 -0.62
C SER A 139 -8.22 9.98 -0.09
N ILE A 140 -7.48 9.38 0.86
CA ILE A 140 -6.37 10.01 1.55
C ILE A 140 -5.14 10.26 0.65
N TYR A 141 -5.17 9.74 -0.57
CA TYR A 141 -4.05 9.75 -1.53
C TYR A 141 -4.21 10.79 -2.65
N THR A 142 -5.27 11.61 -2.66
CA THR A 142 -5.63 12.44 -3.81
C THR A 142 -4.79 13.70 -4.01
N ASN A 143 -3.96 14.13 -3.05
CA ASN A 143 -3.32 15.45 -3.11
C ASN A 143 -1.80 15.49 -3.15
N ILE A 144 -1.12 14.37 -3.45
CA ILE A 144 0.31 14.44 -3.80
C ILE A 144 0.43 14.06 -5.28
N LYS A 145 0.58 15.08 -6.13
CA LYS A 145 1.24 14.88 -7.41
C LYS A 145 2.64 14.39 -7.07
N HIS A 146 2.85 13.08 -7.09
CA HIS A 146 4.18 12.53 -7.33
C HIS A 146 4.58 13.16 -8.66
N THR A 147 5.42 14.18 -8.62
CA THR A 147 5.84 14.88 -9.82
C THR A 147 6.44 13.84 -10.73
N ASP A 148 5.75 13.59 -11.84
CA ASP A 148 6.23 12.84 -12.98
C ASP A 148 7.69 13.23 -13.23
N ASN A 149 8.62 12.37 -12.82
CA ASN A 149 9.97 12.45 -13.33
C ASN A 149 9.93 11.85 -14.75
N LYS A 150 9.30 12.58 -15.67
CA LYS A 150 9.36 12.32 -17.11
C LYS A 150 10.79 12.57 -17.54
N GLN A 151 11.62 11.53 -17.47
CA GLN A 151 12.78 11.41 -18.33
C GLN A 151 12.58 10.16 -19.16
N GLY A 152 11.94 10.37 -20.31
CA GLY A 152 11.75 9.35 -21.32
C GLY A 152 13.09 8.79 -21.77
N VAL A 153 13.24 7.47 -21.67
CA VAL A 153 14.27 6.76 -22.41
C VAL A 153 13.70 6.53 -23.81
N ARG A 154 14.16 7.34 -24.77
CA ARG A 154 14.03 7.00 -26.19
C ARG A 154 14.77 5.68 -26.40
N ALA A 155 14.04 4.62 -26.73
CA ALA A 155 14.60 3.42 -27.29
C ALA A 155 15.35 3.80 -28.59
N ARG A 156 16.68 3.67 -28.59
CA ARG A 156 17.44 3.69 -29.83
C ARG A 156 17.31 2.29 -30.43
N GLY A 157 16.68 2.20 -31.59
CA GLY A 157 16.66 0.97 -32.39
C GLY A 157 18.07 0.58 -32.85
N PRO A 158 18.25 -0.67 -33.29
CA PRO A 158 19.56 -1.17 -33.69
C PRO A 158 19.99 -0.50 -35.00
N THR A 159 21.23 0.00 -35.02
CA THR A 159 21.93 0.39 -36.24
C THR A 159 22.28 -0.88 -37.02
N LEU A 160 22.10 -0.80 -38.36
CA LEU A 160 22.36 -1.82 -39.38
C LEU A 160 23.68 -2.59 -39.20
#